data_AF-A0A2V2VW65-F1
#
_entry.id   AF-A0A2V2VW65-F1
#
_cell.length_a   1.000
_cell.length_b   1.000
_cell.length_c   1.000
_cell.angle_alpha   90.00
_cell.angle_beta   90.00
_cell.angle_gamma   90.00
#
_symmetry.space_group_name_H-M   'P 1'
#
loop_
_entity.id
_entity.type
_entity.pdbx_description
1 polymer ?
#
loop_
_entity_poly.entity_id
_entity_poly.type
_entity_poly.pdbx_seq_one_letter_code
_entity_poly.pdbx_strand_id
1 'polypeptide(L)'
;MSREEPDISPHISTLDVGGSGRFTATHASRHGWEDMPQGERMDYAARLDDVAQMQNALDRAYHLRDHYKEEAARVKNELMQKQRALDCLERDHRQCGEVICRHEREAADLRHRLDCAEGEVQRLKYLQRSEDPNVRVPLLDAQRELRLKQTEVDSLLEEKRKLEEHVRRLTLERSGEHYAARVHEGAVTRPPSVAHVEEGGEELTRARHVIQVLRTELQDMRQQLQNERSRNEGTLDDVIQQRNGLQGVNTSLREELEGLKEMCCSQNRTIDELRDTLLQRAPVTHHEHYALVRRCEKLKEEIERCQTRGGDSVNKAHELEKQAIQQQLLALRADGEETNTLLLKTRADVADMREYISTLETELDLTRKNKTLLEEELAAAKRPRAIDASS
;
A
#
# COMPACT_ATOMS: atom_id res chain seq x y z
N MET A 1 21.97 9.98 -12.68
CA MET A 1 21.46 9.39 -13.94
C MET A 1 20.60 10.44 -14.62
N SER A 2 21.23 11.33 -15.38
CA SER A 2 20.57 12.39 -16.14
C SER A 2 19.72 11.76 -17.24
N ARG A 3 18.43 12.11 -17.29
CA ARG A 3 17.56 11.75 -18.42
C ARG A 3 17.44 13.00 -19.29
N GLU A 4 18.03 12.92 -20.48
CA GLU A 4 17.79 13.85 -21.58
C GLU A 4 16.31 13.74 -21.99
N GLU A 5 15.58 14.85 -21.88
CA GLU A 5 14.28 15.02 -22.51
C GLU A 5 14.50 15.35 -24.00
N PRO A 6 13.69 14.81 -24.94
CA PRO A 6 13.78 15.22 -26.33
C PRO A 6 13.09 16.56 -26.52
N ASP A 7 13.85 17.57 -26.95
CA ASP A 7 13.34 18.86 -27.42
C ASP A 7 12.48 18.67 -28.69
N ILE A 8 11.16 18.72 -28.51
CA ILE A 8 10.22 18.80 -29.64
C ILE A 8 10.01 20.27 -29.95
N SER A 9 10.74 20.77 -30.95
CA SER A 9 10.53 22.11 -31.51
C SER A 9 9.15 22.19 -32.19
N PRO A 10 8.37 23.27 -32.01
CA PRO A 10 7.13 23.44 -32.72
C PRO A 10 7.44 23.89 -34.15
N HIS A 11 7.24 23.02 -35.13
CA HIS A 11 7.13 23.45 -36.52
C HIS A 11 5.84 24.25 -36.67
N ILE A 12 5.96 25.57 -36.52
CA ILE A 12 4.94 26.54 -36.91
C ILE A 12 4.84 26.45 -38.44
N SER A 13 3.85 25.71 -38.94
CA SER A 13 3.50 25.71 -40.35
C SER A 13 2.83 27.05 -40.67
N THR A 14 3.62 28.00 -41.16
CA THR A 14 3.15 29.25 -41.74
C THR A 14 2.50 28.95 -43.09
N LEU A 15 1.23 28.55 -43.07
CA LEU A 15 0.38 28.65 -44.26
C LEU A 15 -0.17 30.06 -44.32
N ASP A 16 0.53 30.85 -45.13
CA ASP A 16 0.30 32.22 -45.52
C ASP A 16 -1.13 32.40 -46.09
N VAL A 17 -2.06 32.91 -45.27
CA VAL A 17 -3.38 33.37 -45.71
C VAL A 17 -3.21 34.79 -46.25
N GLY A 18 -2.59 34.92 -47.42
CA GLY A 18 -2.15 36.21 -47.93
C GLY A 18 -1.88 36.22 -49.43
N GLY A 19 -2.76 35.65 -50.24
CA GLY A 19 -2.54 35.51 -51.68
C GLY A 19 -3.77 35.80 -52.52
N SER A 20 -4.11 37.09 -52.66
CA SER A 20 -4.95 37.60 -53.76
C SER A 20 -4.20 37.45 -55.10
N GLY A 21 -4.10 36.21 -55.59
CA GLY A 21 -3.55 35.86 -56.88
C GLY A 21 -4.66 35.31 -57.78
N ARG A 22 -5.01 36.08 -58.81
CA ARG A 22 -5.87 35.66 -59.92
C ARG A 22 -5.31 34.37 -60.55
N PHE A 23 -5.85 33.22 -60.19
CA PHE A 23 -5.70 31.99 -60.96
C PHE A 23 -6.86 31.89 -61.96
N THR A 24 -6.66 32.47 -63.13
CA THR A 24 -7.37 32.06 -64.35
C THR A 24 -6.70 30.79 -64.87
N ALA A 25 -6.94 29.68 -64.19
CA ALA A 25 -6.70 28.35 -64.73
C ALA A 25 -8.07 27.70 -64.86
N THR A 26 -8.56 27.64 -66.09
CA THR A 26 -9.74 26.86 -66.49
C THR A 26 -9.44 25.40 -66.21
N HIS A 27 -9.66 24.97 -64.96
CA HIS A 27 -9.87 23.57 -64.66
C HIS A 27 -11.10 23.11 -65.45
N ALA A 28 -10.94 22.00 -66.19
CA ALA A 28 -12.07 21.30 -66.78
C ALA A 28 -13.16 21.17 -65.72
N SER A 29 -14.35 21.66 -66.06
CA SER A 29 -15.54 21.79 -65.22
C SER A 29 -15.51 20.83 -64.04
N ARG A 30 -15.10 21.30 -62.86
CA ARG A 30 -15.56 20.67 -61.61
C ARG A 30 -17.06 20.79 -61.69
N HIS A 31 -17.74 19.68 -61.96
CA HIS A 31 -19.19 19.60 -61.88
C HIS A 31 -19.59 20.27 -60.57
N GLY A 32 -20.43 21.31 -60.65
CA GLY A 32 -20.94 21.96 -59.46
C GLY A 32 -21.60 20.92 -58.57
N TRP A 33 -21.80 21.22 -57.29
CA TRP A 33 -22.54 20.31 -56.41
C TRP A 33 -23.84 19.84 -57.07
N GLU A 34 -24.48 20.66 -57.90
CA GLU A 34 -25.70 20.36 -58.66
C GLU A 34 -25.51 19.56 -59.97
N ASP A 35 -24.30 19.45 -60.51
CA ASP A 35 -23.99 18.71 -61.75
C ASP A 35 -23.36 17.34 -61.49
N MET A 36 -22.94 17.07 -60.24
CA MET A 36 -22.31 15.80 -59.86
C MET A 36 -23.37 14.68 -59.79
N PRO A 37 -23.13 13.47 -60.33
CA PRO A 37 -24.11 12.38 -60.24
C PRO A 37 -24.43 12.03 -58.77
N GLN A 38 -25.68 11.67 -58.49
CA GLN A 38 -26.20 11.50 -57.12
C GLN A 38 -25.36 10.52 -56.28
N GLY A 39 -24.84 9.45 -56.88
CA GLY A 39 -23.96 8.49 -56.19
C GLY A 39 -22.67 9.13 -55.66
N GLU A 40 -22.02 9.98 -56.45
CA GLU A 40 -20.77 10.64 -56.05
C GLU A 40 -20.98 11.69 -54.95
N ARG A 41 -22.14 12.36 -54.92
CA ARG A 41 -22.51 13.28 -53.82
C ARG A 41 -22.74 12.54 -52.51
N MET A 42 -23.42 11.40 -52.57
CA MET A 42 -23.64 10.55 -51.40
C MET A 42 -22.32 10.00 -50.87
N ASP A 43 -21.42 9.56 -51.75
CA ASP A 43 -20.08 9.09 -51.36
C ASP A 43 -19.21 10.22 -50.79
N TYR A 44 -19.35 11.45 -51.28
CA TYR A 44 -18.65 12.61 -50.74
C TYR A 44 -19.20 13.03 -49.37
N ALA A 45 -20.53 13.05 -49.20
CA ALA A 45 -21.18 13.31 -47.92
C ALA A 45 -20.81 12.25 -46.87
N ALA A 46 -20.83 10.97 -47.25
CA ALA A 46 -20.38 9.87 -46.39
C ALA A 46 -18.92 10.04 -45.95
N ARG A 47 -18.02 10.42 -46.87
CA ARG A 47 -16.62 10.71 -46.54
C ARG A 47 -16.45 11.91 -45.61
N LEU A 48 -17.28 12.95 -45.74
CA LEU A 48 -17.24 14.10 -44.82
C LEU A 48 -17.77 13.72 -43.43
N ASP A 49 -18.82 12.90 -43.36
CA ASP A 49 -19.33 12.36 -42.10
C ASP A 49 -18.27 11.47 -41.41
N ASP A 50 -17.54 10.65 -42.18
CA ASP A 50 -16.42 9.85 -41.66
C ASP A 50 -15.29 10.72 -41.10
N VAL A 51 -14.95 11.83 -41.76
CA VAL A 51 -13.94 12.79 -41.29
C VAL A 51 -14.42 13.50 -40.02
N ALA A 52 -15.69 13.92 -39.95
CA ALA A 52 -16.27 14.52 -38.76
C ALA A 52 -16.31 13.53 -37.58
N GLN A 53 -16.59 12.25 -37.84
CA GLN A 53 -16.51 11.20 -36.83
C GLN A 53 -15.08 10.96 -36.35
N MET A 54 -14.08 10.98 -37.24
CA MET A 54 -12.66 10.92 -36.85
C MET A 54 -12.24 12.12 -36.01
N GLN A 55 -12.63 13.34 -36.40
CA GLN A 55 -12.33 14.56 -35.65
C GLN A 55 -12.90 14.47 -34.22
N ASN A 56 -14.17 14.10 -34.09
CA ASN A 56 -14.81 13.89 -32.79
C ASN A 56 -14.15 12.77 -31.98
N ALA A 57 -13.64 11.72 -32.62
CA ALA A 57 -12.89 10.66 -31.94
C ALA A 57 -11.52 11.16 -31.43
N LEU A 58 -10.83 11.98 -32.21
CA LEU A 58 -9.57 12.62 -31.82
C LEU A 58 -9.77 13.61 -30.66
N ASP A 59 -10.81 14.44 -30.72
CA ASP A 59 -11.12 15.39 -29.64
C ASP A 59 -11.44 14.64 -28.33
N ARG A 60 -12.22 13.56 -28.40
CA ARG A 60 -12.45 12.68 -27.23
C ARG A 60 -11.15 12.06 -26.71
N ALA A 61 -10.26 11.63 -27.60
CA ALA A 61 -8.97 11.07 -27.19
C ALA A 61 -8.08 12.12 -26.51
N TYR A 62 -8.09 13.37 -26.99
CA TYR A 62 -7.36 14.47 -26.35
C TYR A 62 -7.94 14.83 -24.99
N HIS A 63 -9.26 14.92 -24.86
CA HIS A 63 -9.91 15.14 -23.56
C HIS A 63 -9.59 14.03 -22.56
N LEU A 64 -9.64 12.75 -22.99
CA LEU A 64 -9.26 11.62 -22.13
C LEU A 64 -7.79 11.70 -21.71
N ARG A 65 -6.88 12.01 -22.63
CA ARG A 65 -5.46 12.18 -22.33
C ARG A 65 -5.25 13.27 -21.27
N ASP A 66 -5.91 14.41 -21.42
CA ASP A 66 -5.72 15.55 -20.52
C ASP A 66 -6.36 15.27 -19.15
N HIS A 67 -7.52 14.63 -19.11
CA HIS A 67 -8.11 14.10 -17.87
C HIS A 67 -7.16 13.13 -17.15
N TYR A 68 -6.54 12.18 -17.86
CA TYR A 68 -5.57 11.27 -17.24
C TYR A 68 -4.31 11.98 -16.74
N LYS A 69 -3.87 13.05 -17.40
CA LYS A 69 -2.75 13.88 -16.91
C LYS A 69 -3.12 14.61 -15.63
N GLU A 70 -4.32 15.17 -15.55
CA GLU A 70 -4.82 15.85 -14.34
C GLU A 70 -4.98 14.87 -13.18
N GLU A 71 -5.56 13.70 -13.43
CA GLU A 71 -5.69 12.63 -12.44
C GLU A 71 -4.33 12.13 -11.96
N ALA A 72 -3.36 11.94 -12.86
CA ALA A 72 -1.99 11.58 -12.48
C ALA A 72 -1.33 12.67 -11.63
N ALA A 73 -1.55 13.95 -11.94
CA ALA A 73 -1.05 15.07 -11.15
C ALA A 73 -1.71 15.12 -9.76
N ARG A 74 -3.02 14.89 -9.67
CA ARG A 74 -3.76 14.81 -8.40
C ARG A 74 -3.20 13.71 -7.51
N VAL A 75 -3.10 12.49 -8.05
CA VAL A 75 -2.59 11.32 -7.31
C VAL A 75 -1.14 11.54 -6.87
N LYS A 76 -0.30 12.13 -7.73
CA LYS A 76 1.08 12.49 -7.35
C LYS A 76 1.12 13.48 -6.19
N ASN A 77 0.27 14.51 -6.21
CA ASN A 77 0.20 15.49 -5.13
C ASN A 77 -0.28 14.85 -3.82
N GLU A 78 -1.31 14.00 -3.87
CA GLU A 78 -1.78 13.23 -2.72
C GLU A 78 -0.68 12.33 -2.15
N LEU A 79 0.03 11.60 -3.00
CA LEU A 79 1.16 10.76 -2.59
C LEU A 79 2.25 11.58 -1.88
N MET A 80 2.62 12.74 -2.43
CA MET A 80 3.62 13.62 -1.82
C MET A 80 3.15 14.20 -0.48
N GLN A 81 1.85 14.52 -0.33
CA GLN A 81 1.28 14.95 0.95
C GLN A 81 1.30 13.83 1.99
N LYS A 82 0.92 12.61 1.60
CA LYS A 82 0.96 11.44 2.48
C LYS A 82 2.39 11.09 2.88
N GLN A 83 3.36 11.17 1.98
CA GLN A 83 4.76 10.96 2.30
C GLN A 83 5.26 11.96 3.36
N ARG A 84 4.95 13.26 3.19
CA ARG A 84 5.31 14.28 4.20
C ARG A 84 4.68 14.00 5.56
N ALA A 85 3.42 13.55 5.59
CA ALA A 85 2.74 13.18 6.82
C ALA A 85 3.40 11.96 7.49
N LEU A 86 3.78 10.95 6.71
CA LEU A 86 4.54 9.79 7.20
C LEU A 86 5.89 10.21 7.77
N ASP A 87 6.65 11.06 7.08
CA ASP A 87 7.93 11.54 7.57
C ASP A 87 7.79 12.29 8.91
N CYS A 88 6.69 13.05 9.11
CA CYS A 88 6.40 13.69 10.40
C CYS A 88 6.12 12.64 11.48
N LEU A 89 5.23 11.67 11.20
CA LEU A 89 4.92 10.60 12.14
C LEU A 89 6.15 9.76 12.53
N GLU A 90 7.06 9.50 11.58
CA GLU A 90 8.32 8.81 11.88
C GLU A 90 9.22 9.60 12.83
N ARG A 91 9.29 10.92 12.68
CA ARG A 91 10.05 11.78 13.59
C ARG A 91 9.44 11.77 14.99
N ASP A 92 8.12 11.91 15.08
CA ASP A 92 7.40 11.90 16.34
C ASP A 92 7.55 10.55 17.05
N HIS A 93 7.45 9.44 16.29
CA HIS A 93 7.68 8.10 16.82
C HIS A 93 9.10 7.92 17.39
N ARG A 94 10.13 8.43 16.70
CA ARG A 94 11.51 8.41 17.21
C ARG A 94 11.65 9.23 18.49
N GLN A 95 11.04 10.41 18.56
CA GLN A 95 11.05 11.25 19.77
C GLN A 95 10.36 10.54 20.94
N CYS A 96 9.21 9.90 20.72
CA CYS A 96 8.54 9.09 21.73
C CYS A 96 9.44 7.95 22.21
N GLY A 97 10.13 7.26 21.29
CA GLY A 97 11.10 6.22 21.62
C GLY A 97 12.22 6.72 22.55
N GLU A 98 12.78 7.90 22.27
CA GLU A 98 13.80 8.52 23.13
C GLU A 98 13.28 8.83 24.54
N VAL A 99 12.04 9.34 24.66
CA VAL A 99 11.40 9.63 25.95
C VAL A 99 11.16 8.34 26.74
N ILE A 100 10.67 7.29 26.08
CA ILE A 100 10.48 5.97 26.71
C ILE A 100 11.81 5.45 27.24
N CYS A 101 12.88 5.47 26.43
CA CYS A 101 14.20 5.03 26.87
C CYS A 101 14.75 5.84 28.05
N ARG A 102 14.46 7.15 28.15
CA ARG A 102 14.84 7.96 29.31
C ARG A 102 14.09 7.50 30.56
N HIS A 103 12.77 7.32 30.46
CA HIS A 103 11.97 6.86 31.59
C HIS A 103 12.33 5.44 32.04
N GLU A 104 12.69 4.54 31.13
CA GLU A 104 13.17 3.20 31.48
C GLU A 104 14.48 3.26 32.28
N ARG A 105 15.41 4.14 31.90
CA ARG A 105 16.65 4.36 32.65
C ARG A 105 16.38 4.96 34.02
N GLU A 106 15.54 5.99 34.10
CA GLU A 106 15.13 6.60 35.36
C GLU A 106 14.45 5.58 36.29
N ALA A 107 13.58 4.73 35.73
CA ALA A 107 12.93 3.67 36.49
C ALA A 107 13.93 2.63 37.00
N ALA A 108 14.93 2.25 36.20
CA ALA A 108 16.00 1.36 36.63
C ALA A 108 16.85 1.99 37.75
N ASP A 109 17.20 3.26 37.63
CA ASP A 109 17.96 4.00 38.64
C ASP A 109 17.19 4.11 39.96
N LEU A 110 15.88 4.39 39.89
CA LEU A 110 15.01 4.46 41.06
C LEU A 110 14.86 3.10 41.74
N ARG A 111 14.72 2.01 40.96
CA ARG A 111 14.71 0.64 41.50
C ARG A 111 16.01 0.32 42.21
N HIS A 112 17.15 0.65 41.59
CA HIS A 112 18.46 0.42 42.22
C HIS A 112 18.61 1.19 43.54
N ARG A 113 18.17 2.46 43.59
CA ARG A 113 18.17 3.26 44.82
C ARG A 113 17.26 2.65 45.91
N LEU A 114 16.11 2.14 45.51
CA LEU A 114 15.19 1.47 46.41
C LEU A 114 15.82 0.19 46.98
N ASP A 115 16.44 -0.65 46.15
CA ASP A 115 17.16 -1.85 46.58
C ASP A 115 18.29 -1.51 47.56
N CYS A 116 19.06 -0.44 47.30
CA CYS A 116 20.10 0.05 48.22
C CYS A 116 19.51 0.46 49.57
N ALA A 117 18.43 1.26 49.57
CA ALA A 117 17.76 1.71 50.79
C ALA A 117 17.15 0.54 51.57
N GLU A 118 16.55 -0.44 50.88
CA GLU A 118 16.04 -1.65 51.49
C GLU A 118 17.17 -2.48 52.12
N GLY A 119 18.32 -2.61 51.45
CA GLY A 119 19.51 -3.24 51.99
C GLY A 119 20.03 -2.56 53.25
N GLU A 120 20.06 -1.22 53.27
CA GLU A 120 20.43 -0.44 54.47
C GLU A 120 19.44 -0.66 55.61
N VAL A 121 18.13 -0.64 55.33
CA VAL A 121 17.09 -0.91 56.33
C VAL A 121 17.22 -2.32 56.89
N GLN A 122 17.51 -3.32 56.05
CA GLN A 122 17.75 -4.70 56.49
C GLN A 122 19.01 -4.79 57.36
N ARG A 123 20.10 -4.10 56.98
CA ARG A 123 21.32 -3.99 57.78
C ARG A 123 21.03 -3.36 59.15
N LEU A 124 20.29 -2.26 59.20
CA LEU A 124 19.92 -1.60 60.46
C LEU A 124 19.03 -2.50 61.33
N LYS A 125 18.06 -3.21 60.73
CA LYS A 125 17.24 -4.21 61.44
C LYS A 125 18.08 -5.35 61.98
N TYR A 126 19.09 -5.81 61.24
CA TYR A 126 20.03 -6.84 61.69
C TYR A 126 20.85 -6.34 62.88
N LEU A 127 21.41 -5.13 62.79
CA LEU A 127 22.18 -4.52 63.88
C LEU A 127 21.31 -4.31 65.14
N GLN A 128 20.05 -3.92 64.98
CA GLN A 128 19.10 -3.81 66.08
C GLN A 128 18.77 -5.17 66.74
N ARG A 129 18.77 -6.25 65.96
CA ARG A 129 18.54 -7.62 66.45
C ARG A 129 19.81 -8.31 66.94
N SER A 130 20.99 -7.79 66.62
CA SER A 130 22.27 -8.36 67.02
C SER A 130 22.45 -8.33 68.55
N GLU A 131 22.90 -9.45 69.11
CA GLU A 131 23.17 -9.58 70.54
C GLU A 131 24.58 -9.10 70.92
N ASP A 132 25.38 -8.69 69.93
CA ASP A 132 26.74 -8.21 70.12
C ASP A 132 26.77 -6.92 70.95
N PRO A 133 27.34 -6.94 72.17
CA PRO A 133 27.32 -5.78 73.07
C PRO A 133 28.11 -4.59 72.50
N ASN A 134 29.15 -4.85 71.69
CA ASN A 134 29.94 -3.80 71.03
C ASN A 134 29.16 -3.00 69.96
N VAL A 135 28.06 -3.54 69.44
CA VAL A 135 27.22 -2.89 68.42
C VAL A 135 25.93 -2.35 69.04
N ARG A 136 25.36 -3.10 69.98
CA ARG A 136 24.09 -2.77 70.63
C ARG A 136 24.19 -1.58 71.59
N VAL A 137 25.30 -1.44 72.31
CA VAL A 137 25.51 -0.33 73.25
C VAL A 137 25.58 1.03 72.52
N PRO A 138 26.41 1.21 71.47
CA PRO A 138 26.43 2.45 70.69
C PRO A 138 25.08 2.79 70.02
N LEU A 139 24.33 1.77 69.58
CA LEU A 139 22.99 1.96 68.98
C LEU A 139 21.95 2.44 70.00
N LEU A 140 21.96 1.87 71.21
CA LEU A 140 21.09 2.29 72.30
C LEU A 140 21.49 3.67 72.82
N ASP A 141 22.78 4.00 72.85
CA ASP A 141 23.28 5.31 73.24
C ASP A 141 22.90 6.38 72.21
N ALA A 142 23.07 6.12 70.91
CA ALA A 142 22.60 7.02 69.86
C ALA A 142 21.07 7.21 69.88
N GLN A 143 20.31 6.15 70.19
CA GLN A 143 18.86 6.24 70.34
C GLN A 143 18.46 7.06 71.59
N ARG A 144 19.22 6.96 72.68
CA ARG A 144 19.03 7.78 73.89
C ARG A 144 19.39 9.23 73.63
N GLU A 145 20.51 9.51 72.96
CA GLU A 145 20.91 10.85 72.55
C GLU A 145 19.87 11.50 71.66
N LEU A 146 19.32 10.77 70.68
CA LEU A 146 18.25 11.28 69.83
C LEU A 146 17.01 11.67 70.62
N ARG A 147 16.59 10.83 71.58
CA ARG A 147 15.46 11.13 72.46
C ARG A 147 15.74 12.32 73.37
N LEU A 148 16.96 12.43 73.91
CA LEU A 148 17.38 13.57 74.72
C LEU A 148 17.35 14.87 73.90
N LYS A 149 17.85 14.82 72.65
CA LYS A 149 17.78 15.96 71.73
C LYS A 149 16.35 16.33 71.35
N GLN A 150 15.46 15.35 71.17
CA GLN A 150 14.03 15.62 70.97
C GLN A 150 13.41 16.32 72.19
N THR A 151 13.67 15.83 73.40
CA THR A 151 13.17 16.49 74.62
C THR A 151 13.76 17.88 74.84
N GLU A 152 15.01 18.11 74.45
CA GLU A 152 15.67 19.42 74.50
C GLU A 152 15.02 20.40 73.50
N VAL A 153 14.74 19.94 72.28
CA VAL A 153 14.00 20.72 71.27
C VAL A 153 12.60 21.06 71.79
N ASP A 154 11.90 20.09 72.38
CA ASP A 154 10.56 20.31 72.92
C ASP A 154 10.57 21.30 74.10
N SER A 155 11.55 21.21 75.02
CA SER A 155 11.69 22.17 76.11
C SER A 155 12.01 23.58 75.62
N LEU A 156 12.87 23.70 74.61
CA LEU A 156 13.20 25.00 73.99
C LEU A 156 11.99 25.61 73.29
N LEU A 157 11.14 24.79 72.67
CA LEU A 157 9.88 25.25 72.07
C LEU A 157 8.88 25.73 73.12
N GLU A 158 8.80 25.07 74.28
CA GLU A 158 7.97 25.53 75.40
C GLU A 158 8.49 26.81 76.05
N GLU A 159 9.80 26.91 76.27
CA GLU A 159 10.43 28.13 76.78
C GLU A 159 10.20 29.31 75.83
N LYS A 160 10.36 29.08 74.52
CA LYS A 160 10.02 30.08 73.50
C LYS A 160 8.57 30.54 73.65
N ARG A 161 7.60 29.63 73.79
CA ARG A 161 6.19 29.98 74.00
C ARG A 161 5.97 30.80 75.27
N LYS A 162 6.57 30.39 76.40
CA LYS A 162 6.47 31.13 77.67
C LYS A 162 7.07 32.54 77.58
N LEU A 163 8.20 32.68 76.88
CA LEU A 163 8.83 33.97 76.62
C LEU A 163 7.96 34.85 75.73
N GLU A 164 7.39 34.31 74.65
CA GLU A 164 6.44 35.03 73.81
C GLU A 164 5.21 35.50 74.60
N GLU A 165 4.67 34.68 75.49
CA GLU A 165 3.56 35.05 76.38
C GLU A 165 3.95 36.10 77.43
N HIS A 166 5.16 36.01 77.99
CA HIS A 166 5.67 37.00 78.93
C HIS A 166 5.87 38.36 78.25
N VAL A 167 6.43 38.37 77.04
CA VAL A 167 6.55 39.59 76.23
C VAL A 167 5.18 40.19 75.90
N ARG A 168 4.18 39.35 75.57
CA ARG A 168 2.79 39.81 75.37
C ARG A 168 2.21 40.46 76.64
N ARG A 169 2.41 39.85 77.81
CA ARG A 169 1.95 40.40 79.11
C ARG A 169 2.64 41.73 79.44
N LEU A 170 3.96 41.79 79.35
CA LEU A 170 4.72 43.04 79.58
C LEU A 170 4.30 44.15 78.61
N THR A 171 3.98 43.81 77.36
CA THR A 171 3.48 44.79 76.38
C THR A 171 2.10 45.33 76.77
N LEU A 172 1.23 44.46 77.31
CA LEU A 172 -0.08 44.85 77.83
C LEU A 172 0.02 45.70 79.11
N GLU A 173 0.84 45.28 80.07
CA GLU A 173 1.11 46.01 81.31
C GLU A 173 1.68 47.40 81.01
N ARG A 174 2.70 47.48 80.15
CA ARG A 174 3.27 48.76 79.70
C ARG A 174 2.24 49.63 78.99
N SER A 175 1.31 49.05 78.23
CA SER A 175 0.21 49.82 77.61
C SER A 175 -0.79 50.33 78.65
N GLY A 176 -1.08 49.56 79.70
CA GLY A 176 -1.94 49.95 80.81
C GLY A 176 -1.30 51.02 81.71
N GLU A 177 -0.01 50.90 82.00
CA GLU A 177 0.78 51.90 82.71
C GLU A 177 0.87 53.21 81.91
N HIS A 178 1.01 53.15 80.59
CA HIS A 178 0.92 54.34 79.74
C HIS A 178 -0.47 55.01 79.74
N TYR A 179 -1.55 54.26 80.03
CA TYR A 179 -2.87 54.82 80.26
C TYR A 179 -3.01 55.43 81.66
N ALA A 180 -2.53 54.75 82.70
CA ALA A 180 -2.57 55.24 84.08
C ALA A 180 -1.67 56.47 84.31
N ALA A 181 -0.49 56.52 83.69
CA ALA A 181 0.43 57.65 83.74
C ALA A 181 -0.16 58.91 83.07
N ARG A 182 -0.90 58.78 81.96
CA ARG A 182 -1.61 59.92 81.34
C ARG A 182 -2.74 60.46 82.22
N VAL A 183 -3.37 59.60 83.04
CA VAL A 183 -4.42 60.01 83.99
C VAL A 183 -3.81 60.66 85.23
N HIS A 184 -2.61 60.24 85.67
CA HIS A 184 -1.91 60.83 86.81
C HIS A 184 -1.09 62.11 86.48
N GLU A 185 -0.54 62.26 85.26
CA GLU A 185 0.09 63.51 84.82
C GLU A 185 -0.92 64.68 84.71
N GLY A 186 -2.22 64.39 84.55
CA GLY A 186 -3.28 65.39 84.62
C GLY A 186 -3.62 65.88 86.04
N ALA A 187 -3.05 65.28 87.10
CA ALA A 187 -3.52 65.47 88.47
C ALA A 187 -2.48 65.95 89.51
N VAL A 188 -1.20 66.13 89.16
CA VAL A 188 -0.18 66.51 90.16
C VAL A 188 0.65 67.72 89.70
N THR A 189 0.30 68.90 90.21
CA THR A 189 1.10 70.14 90.13
C THR A 189 1.91 70.34 91.41
N ARG A 190 3.23 70.08 91.38
CA ARG A 190 4.21 70.67 92.32
C ARG A 190 5.60 70.76 91.66
N PRO A 191 6.31 71.90 91.74
CA PRO A 191 7.59 72.06 91.05
C PRO A 191 8.77 71.54 91.89
N PRO A 192 9.74 70.81 91.30
CA PRO A 192 11.07 70.58 91.88
C PRO A 192 12.16 71.50 91.29
N SER A 193 13.28 71.54 92.01
CA SER A 193 14.49 72.35 91.86
C SER A 193 15.11 72.42 90.44
N VAL A 194 15.50 73.63 90.01
CA VAL A 194 15.84 74.04 88.63
C VAL A 194 17.19 73.50 88.11
N ALA A 195 18.13 73.10 88.97
CA ALA A 195 19.48 72.69 88.53
C ALA A 195 19.62 71.20 88.13
N HIS A 196 18.68 70.32 88.52
CA HIS A 196 18.64 68.90 88.09
C HIS A 196 17.61 68.66 86.98
N VAL A 197 16.83 69.68 86.63
CA VAL A 197 15.73 69.61 85.64
C VAL A 197 16.25 69.80 84.22
N GLU A 198 17.34 70.53 84.02
CA GLU A 198 17.94 70.76 82.68
C GLU A 198 18.73 69.54 82.19
N GLU A 199 19.65 68.97 82.99
CA GLU A 199 20.36 67.72 82.66
C GLU A 199 19.40 66.54 82.50
N GLY A 200 18.46 66.36 83.44
CA GLY A 200 17.41 65.35 83.32
C GLY A 200 16.45 65.59 82.15
N GLY A 201 16.26 66.85 81.74
CA GLY A 201 15.45 67.23 80.58
C GLY A 201 16.10 66.89 79.24
N GLU A 202 17.41 67.07 79.12
CA GLU A 202 18.18 66.66 77.95
C GLU A 202 18.28 65.13 77.82
N GLU A 203 18.51 64.42 78.93
CA GLU A 203 18.51 62.95 78.92
C GLU A 203 17.13 62.38 78.60
N LEU A 204 16.06 62.99 79.13
CA LEU A 204 14.69 62.59 78.84
C LEU A 204 14.31 62.84 77.38
N THR A 205 14.76 63.94 76.77
CA THR A 205 14.51 64.24 75.35
C THR A 205 15.28 63.29 74.44
N ARG A 206 16.54 62.95 74.76
CA ARG A 206 17.31 61.91 74.06
C ARG A 206 16.65 60.54 74.19
N ALA A 207 16.23 60.13 75.39
CA ALA A 207 15.53 58.87 75.61
C ALA A 207 14.19 58.81 74.85
N ARG A 208 13.43 59.92 74.81
CA ARG A 208 12.19 60.03 74.01
C ARG A 208 12.47 59.86 72.52
N HIS A 209 13.53 60.46 72.01
CA HIS A 209 13.92 60.30 70.61
C HIS A 209 14.28 58.85 70.27
N VAL A 210 15.09 58.19 71.10
CA VAL A 210 15.45 56.77 70.91
C VAL A 210 14.21 55.87 70.96
N ILE A 211 13.30 56.10 71.90
CA ILE A 211 12.03 55.35 71.97
C ILE A 211 11.19 55.56 70.71
N GLN A 212 11.21 56.78 70.15
CA GLN A 212 10.45 57.10 68.94
C GLN A 212 11.04 56.40 67.71
N VAL A 213 12.38 56.36 67.58
CA VAL A 213 13.09 55.61 66.53
C VAL A 213 12.81 54.11 66.64
N LEU A 214 12.92 53.55 67.85
CA LEU A 214 12.62 52.12 68.07
C LEU A 214 11.16 51.77 67.77
N ARG A 215 10.22 52.70 68.01
CA ARG A 215 8.81 52.51 67.65
C ARG A 215 8.61 52.48 66.14
N THR A 216 9.26 53.39 65.41
CA THR A 216 9.18 53.40 63.95
C THR A 216 9.83 52.15 63.35
N GLU A 217 10.99 51.72 63.86
CA GLU A 217 11.65 50.49 63.42
C GLU A 217 10.79 49.25 63.69
N LEU A 218 10.18 49.13 64.87
CA LEU A 218 9.25 48.04 65.17
C LEU A 218 8.01 48.04 64.26
N GLN A 219 7.53 49.23 63.88
CA GLN A 219 6.39 49.37 62.99
C GLN A 219 6.76 48.99 61.55
N ASP A 220 7.95 49.39 61.09
CA ASP A 220 8.50 49.02 59.78
C ASP A 220 8.74 47.50 59.70
N MET A 221 9.34 46.90 60.73
CA MET A 221 9.56 45.44 60.79
C MET A 221 8.23 44.67 60.81
N ARG A 222 7.20 45.17 61.50
CA ARG A 222 5.86 44.56 61.46
C ARG A 222 5.24 44.64 60.07
N GLN A 223 5.36 45.80 59.41
CA GLN A 223 4.85 45.97 58.06
C GLN A 223 5.59 45.06 57.06
N GLN A 224 6.91 44.94 57.19
CA GLN A 224 7.71 44.03 56.37
C GLN A 224 7.29 42.57 56.56
N LEU A 225 7.15 42.11 57.80
CA LEU A 225 6.66 40.76 58.10
C LEU A 225 5.26 40.50 57.54
N GLN A 226 4.36 41.48 57.60
CA GLN A 226 3.02 41.35 57.05
C GLN A 226 3.03 41.31 55.52
N ASN A 227 3.89 42.11 54.89
CA ASN A 227 4.10 42.08 53.44
C ASN A 227 4.68 40.73 53.01
N GLU A 228 5.70 40.20 53.71
CA GLU A 228 6.26 38.89 53.42
C GLU A 228 5.25 37.75 53.60
N ARG A 229 4.43 37.79 54.65
CA ARG A 229 3.34 36.82 54.84
C ARG A 229 2.37 36.83 53.67
N SER A 230 1.88 38.01 53.28
CA SER A 230 0.95 38.13 52.14
C SER A 230 1.56 37.64 50.82
N ARG A 231 2.86 37.89 50.60
CA ARG A 231 3.59 37.36 49.43
C ARG A 231 3.71 35.84 49.48
N ASN A 232 4.04 35.27 50.63
CA ASN A 232 4.15 33.82 50.80
C ASN A 232 2.80 33.12 50.70
N GLU A 233 1.71 33.74 51.16
CA GLU A 233 0.35 33.25 50.97
C GLU A 233 -0.02 33.26 49.47
N GLY A 234 0.28 34.34 48.75
CA GLY A 234 0.05 34.41 47.31
C GLY A 234 0.85 33.36 46.52
N THR A 235 2.14 33.16 46.84
CA THR A 235 2.94 32.12 46.17
C THR A 235 2.45 30.71 46.51
N LEU A 236 1.97 30.49 47.74
CA LEU A 236 1.38 29.21 48.12
C LEU A 236 0.10 28.94 47.33
N ASP A 237 -0.77 29.94 47.16
CA ASP A 237 -2.00 29.82 46.38
C ASP A 237 -1.71 29.52 44.89
N ASP A 238 -0.70 30.17 44.30
CA ASP A 238 -0.26 29.88 42.94
C ASP A 238 0.23 28.43 42.79
N VAL A 239 1.05 27.95 43.75
CA VAL A 239 1.53 26.56 43.77
C VAL A 239 0.36 25.58 43.94
N ILE A 240 -0.62 25.90 44.78
CA ILE A 240 -1.83 25.10 44.99
C ILE A 240 -2.63 25.00 43.67
N GLN A 241 -2.82 26.11 42.97
CA GLN A 241 -3.53 26.15 41.68
C GLN A 241 -2.78 25.34 40.60
N GLN A 242 -1.46 25.53 40.48
CA GLN A 242 -0.63 24.78 39.55
C GLN A 242 -0.69 23.27 39.83
N ARG A 243 -0.57 22.86 41.10
CA ARG A 243 -0.69 21.46 41.51
C ARG A 243 -2.05 20.88 41.15
N ASN A 244 -3.14 21.61 41.39
CA ASN A 244 -4.48 21.14 41.04
C ASN A 244 -4.67 21.04 39.52
N GLY A 245 -4.14 22.00 38.75
CA GLY A 245 -4.15 21.94 37.29
C GLY A 245 -3.37 20.73 36.75
N LEU A 246 -2.16 20.50 37.26
CA LEU A 246 -1.36 19.32 36.91
C LEU A 246 -2.04 18.02 37.32
N GLN A 247 -2.72 17.98 38.47
CA GLN A 247 -3.48 16.81 38.90
C GLN A 247 -4.63 16.50 37.93
N GLY A 248 -5.35 17.52 37.45
CA GLY A 248 -6.41 17.36 36.45
C GLY A 248 -5.90 16.86 35.09
N VAL A 249 -4.74 17.37 34.64
CA VAL A 249 -4.08 16.84 33.44
C VAL A 249 -3.66 15.38 33.64
N ASN A 250 -3.11 15.05 34.82
CA ASN A 250 -2.67 13.70 35.12
C ASN A 250 -3.85 12.70 35.17
N THR A 251 -5.02 13.11 35.68
CA THR A 251 -6.23 12.27 35.61
C THR A 251 -6.71 12.08 34.17
N SER A 252 -6.74 13.13 33.36
CA SER A 252 -7.12 13.04 31.93
C SER A 252 -6.20 12.10 31.14
N LEU A 253 -4.88 12.21 31.35
CA LEU A 253 -3.90 11.33 30.68
C LEU A 253 -4.03 9.86 31.12
N ARG A 254 -4.43 9.61 32.37
CA ARG A 254 -4.70 8.23 32.83
C ARG A 254 -5.91 7.64 32.13
N GLU A 255 -6.99 8.42 32.01
CA GLU A 255 -8.21 7.99 31.30
C GLU A 255 -7.91 7.72 29.81
N GLU A 256 -7.14 8.58 29.14
CA GLU A 256 -6.70 8.35 27.76
C GLU A 256 -5.83 7.09 27.62
N LEU A 257 -4.91 6.85 28.56
CA LEU A 257 -4.09 5.64 28.58
C LEU A 257 -4.92 4.37 28.77
N GLU A 258 -5.94 4.42 29.63
CA GLU A 258 -6.88 3.31 29.81
C GLU A 258 -7.68 3.05 28.54
N GLY A 259 -8.23 4.09 27.91
CA GLY A 259 -8.94 3.97 26.63
C GLY A 259 -8.06 3.40 25.52
N LEU A 260 -6.80 3.84 25.41
CA LEU A 260 -5.85 3.28 24.44
C LEU A 260 -5.54 1.80 24.71
N LYS A 261 -5.39 1.41 25.98
CA LYS A 261 -5.20 -0.01 26.35
C LYS A 261 -6.40 -0.86 25.95
N GLU A 262 -7.61 -0.39 26.22
CA GLU A 262 -8.83 -1.09 25.83
C GLU A 262 -8.93 -1.26 24.30
N MET A 263 -8.61 -0.20 23.54
CA MET A 263 -8.57 -0.27 22.08
C MET A 263 -7.53 -1.29 21.59
N CYS A 264 -6.30 -1.27 22.12
CA CYS A 264 -5.27 -2.26 21.79
C CYS A 264 -5.72 -3.69 22.11
N CYS A 265 -6.36 -3.91 23.26
CA CYS A 265 -6.92 -5.22 23.61
C CYS A 265 -8.01 -5.66 22.62
N SER A 266 -8.89 -4.75 22.20
CA SER A 266 -9.94 -5.06 21.22
C SER A 266 -9.36 -5.41 19.85
N GLN A 267 -8.36 -4.64 19.37
CA GLN A 267 -7.67 -4.91 18.11
C GLN A 267 -6.94 -6.25 18.14
N ASN A 268 -6.22 -6.56 19.23
CA ASN A 268 -5.54 -7.85 19.36
C ASN A 268 -6.53 -9.03 19.28
N ARG A 269 -7.71 -8.92 19.92
CA ARG A 269 -8.76 -9.93 19.78
C ARG A 269 -9.21 -10.10 18.33
N THR A 270 -9.42 -9.00 17.60
CA THR A 270 -9.80 -9.09 16.17
C THR A 270 -8.71 -9.69 15.31
N ILE A 271 -7.43 -9.42 15.62
CA ILE A 271 -6.29 -10.02 14.91
C ILE A 271 -6.25 -11.52 15.15
N ASP A 272 -6.45 -11.96 16.40
CA ASP A 272 -6.48 -13.38 16.76
C ASP A 272 -7.65 -14.10 16.06
N GLU A 273 -8.85 -13.51 16.04
CA GLU A 273 -10.01 -14.03 15.32
C GLU A 273 -9.77 -14.14 13.81
N LEU A 274 -9.16 -13.12 13.19
CA LEU A 274 -8.79 -13.15 11.77
C LEU A 274 -7.73 -14.20 11.48
N ARG A 275 -6.75 -14.37 12.38
CA ARG A 275 -5.73 -15.41 12.26
C ARG A 275 -6.35 -16.80 12.32
N ASP A 276 -7.27 -17.03 13.25
CA ASP A 276 -7.96 -18.31 13.39
C ASP A 276 -8.82 -18.62 12.16
N THR A 277 -9.58 -17.64 11.67
CA THR A 277 -10.37 -17.83 10.44
C THR A 277 -9.51 -18.12 9.21
N LEU A 278 -8.36 -17.45 9.06
CA LEU A 278 -7.41 -17.73 7.98
C LEU A 278 -6.78 -19.12 8.11
N LEU A 279 -6.39 -19.52 9.33
CA LEU A 279 -5.85 -20.85 9.60
C LEU A 279 -6.88 -21.96 9.35
N GLN A 280 -8.17 -21.72 9.62
CA GLN A 280 -9.25 -22.65 9.29
C GLN A 280 -9.51 -22.75 7.78
N ARG A 281 -9.31 -21.65 7.03
CA ARG A 281 -9.55 -21.60 5.58
C ARG A 281 -8.43 -22.25 4.76
N ALA A 282 -7.18 -22.15 5.22
CA ALA A 282 -6.01 -22.72 4.57
C ALA A 282 -6.14 -24.25 4.26
N PRO A 283 -6.50 -25.13 5.20
CA PRO A 283 -6.61 -26.56 4.91
C PRO A 283 -7.77 -26.89 3.95
N VAL A 284 -8.87 -26.13 4.00
CA VAL A 284 -10.02 -26.31 3.08
C VAL A 284 -9.59 -26.01 1.65
N THR A 285 -8.91 -24.88 1.43
CA THR A 285 -8.40 -24.53 0.09
C THR A 285 -7.36 -25.52 -0.42
N HIS A 286 -6.52 -26.08 0.46
CA HIS A 286 -5.52 -27.07 0.07
C HIS A 286 -6.17 -28.42 -0.30
N HIS A 287 -7.19 -28.85 0.44
CA HIS A 287 -7.95 -30.06 0.13
C HIS A 287 -8.71 -29.93 -1.19
N GLU A 288 -9.37 -28.79 -1.41
CA GLU A 288 -10.07 -28.47 -2.66
C GLU A 288 -9.10 -28.42 -3.85
N HIS A 289 -7.93 -27.80 -3.68
CA HIS A 289 -6.89 -27.76 -4.70
C HIS A 289 -6.39 -29.17 -5.05
N TYR A 290 -6.08 -30.00 -4.05
CA TYR A 290 -5.68 -31.40 -4.29
C TYR A 290 -6.77 -32.23 -4.98
N ALA A 291 -8.05 -32.02 -4.62
CA ALA A 291 -9.17 -32.68 -5.28
C ALA A 291 -9.28 -32.25 -6.76
N LEU A 292 -9.08 -30.96 -7.04
CA LEU A 292 -9.06 -30.42 -8.40
C LEU A 292 -7.90 -30.99 -9.22
N VAL A 293 -6.68 -31.00 -8.65
CA VAL A 293 -5.48 -31.56 -9.29
C VAL A 293 -5.70 -33.02 -9.66
N ARG A 294 -6.20 -33.84 -8.72
CA ARG A 294 -6.54 -35.24 -9.01
C ARG A 294 -7.58 -35.41 -10.10
N ARG A 295 -8.57 -34.50 -10.18
CA ARG A 295 -9.56 -34.52 -11.26
C ARG A 295 -8.93 -34.16 -12.61
N CYS A 296 -8.05 -33.16 -12.64
CA CYS A 296 -7.30 -32.79 -13.84
C CYS A 296 -6.39 -33.92 -14.33
N GLU A 297 -5.73 -34.65 -13.42
CA GLU A 297 -4.92 -35.83 -13.76
C GLU A 297 -5.77 -36.94 -14.38
N LYS A 298 -6.91 -37.27 -13.77
CA LYS A 298 -7.86 -38.25 -14.34
C LYS A 298 -8.36 -37.85 -15.73
N LEU A 299 -8.67 -36.57 -15.93
CA LEU A 299 -9.11 -36.06 -17.23
C LEU A 299 -7.98 -36.13 -18.27
N LYS A 300 -6.73 -35.86 -17.89
CA LYS A 300 -5.57 -36.06 -18.78
C LYS A 300 -5.43 -37.53 -19.19
N GLU A 301 -5.51 -38.45 -18.24
CA GLU A 301 -5.47 -39.90 -18.51
C GLU A 301 -6.63 -40.36 -19.42
N GLU A 302 -7.82 -39.78 -19.27
CA GLU A 302 -8.96 -40.05 -20.16
C GLU A 302 -8.72 -39.53 -21.58
N ILE A 303 -8.19 -38.32 -21.72
CA ILE A 303 -7.83 -37.73 -23.02
C ILE A 303 -6.78 -38.60 -23.73
N GLU A 304 -5.72 -39.01 -23.01
CA GLU A 304 -4.67 -39.89 -23.56
C GLU A 304 -5.24 -41.25 -24.00
N ARG A 305 -6.15 -41.84 -23.20
CA ARG A 305 -6.86 -43.08 -23.59
C ARG A 305 -7.76 -42.89 -24.82
N CYS A 306 -8.44 -41.76 -24.95
CA CYS A 306 -9.24 -41.46 -26.12
C CYS A 306 -8.38 -41.24 -27.37
N GLN A 307 -7.23 -40.58 -27.23
CA GLN A 307 -6.29 -40.36 -28.33
C GLN A 307 -5.66 -41.66 -28.83
N THR A 308 -5.22 -42.54 -27.93
CA THR A 308 -4.67 -43.86 -28.31
C THR A 308 -5.73 -44.71 -29.00
N ARG A 309 -6.94 -44.79 -28.44
CA ARG A 309 -8.05 -45.54 -29.05
C ARG A 309 -8.47 -44.97 -30.40
N GLY A 310 -8.49 -43.65 -30.54
CA GLY A 310 -8.76 -42.96 -31.80
C GLY A 310 -7.69 -43.29 -32.85
N GLY A 311 -6.41 -43.17 -32.49
CA GLY A 311 -5.28 -43.52 -33.35
C GLY A 311 -5.31 -44.96 -33.82
N ASP A 312 -5.56 -45.91 -32.93
CA ASP A 312 -5.64 -47.35 -33.27
C ASP A 312 -6.81 -47.64 -34.23
N SER A 313 -7.96 -46.97 -34.02
CA SER A 313 -9.11 -47.14 -34.91
C SER A 313 -8.87 -46.57 -36.31
N VAL A 314 -8.21 -45.41 -36.41
CA VAL A 314 -7.86 -44.76 -37.68
C VAL A 314 -6.80 -45.57 -38.42
N ASN A 315 -5.77 -46.05 -37.72
CA ASN A 315 -4.74 -46.91 -38.29
C ASN A 315 -5.35 -48.20 -38.85
N LYS A 316 -6.25 -48.84 -38.10
CA LYS A 316 -6.95 -50.04 -38.55
C LYS A 316 -7.84 -49.78 -39.77
N ALA A 317 -8.54 -48.65 -39.80
CA ALA A 317 -9.36 -48.25 -40.95
C ALA A 317 -8.50 -48.05 -42.21
N HIS A 318 -7.36 -47.36 -42.09
CA HIS A 318 -6.41 -47.17 -43.20
C HIS A 318 -5.77 -48.48 -43.67
N GLU A 319 -5.48 -49.42 -42.77
CA GLU A 319 -4.99 -50.75 -43.16
C GLU A 319 -6.04 -51.53 -43.97
N LEU A 320 -7.30 -51.49 -43.55
CA LEU A 320 -8.40 -52.14 -44.27
C LEU A 320 -8.65 -51.48 -45.63
N GLU A 321 -8.60 -50.15 -45.71
CA GLU A 321 -8.73 -49.39 -46.96
C GLU A 321 -7.58 -49.74 -47.93
N LYS A 322 -6.34 -49.79 -47.43
CA LYS A 322 -5.17 -50.22 -48.22
C LYS A 322 -5.36 -51.64 -48.76
N GLN A 323 -5.84 -52.58 -47.93
CA GLN A 323 -6.12 -53.96 -48.36
C GLN A 323 -7.22 -54.01 -49.44
N ALA A 324 -8.29 -53.23 -49.28
CA ALA A 324 -9.37 -53.15 -50.26
C ALA A 324 -8.88 -52.60 -51.61
N ILE A 325 -8.08 -51.52 -51.59
CA ILE A 325 -7.47 -50.96 -52.82
C ILE A 325 -6.55 -51.98 -53.48
N GLN A 326 -5.74 -52.70 -52.69
CA GLN A 326 -4.87 -53.75 -53.23
C GLN A 326 -5.66 -54.87 -53.92
N GLN A 327 -6.77 -55.31 -53.32
CA GLN A 327 -7.66 -56.31 -53.93
C GLN A 327 -8.29 -55.79 -55.23
N GLN A 328 -8.78 -54.54 -55.24
CA GLN A 328 -9.32 -53.91 -56.45
C GLN A 328 -8.29 -53.82 -57.57
N LEU A 329 -7.03 -53.45 -57.26
CA LEU A 329 -5.96 -53.39 -58.25
C LEU A 329 -5.60 -54.76 -58.82
N LEU A 330 -5.65 -55.82 -58.01
CA LEU A 330 -5.42 -57.19 -58.48
C LEU A 330 -6.55 -57.66 -59.41
N ALA A 331 -7.81 -57.39 -59.05
CA ALA A 331 -8.96 -57.69 -59.91
C ALA A 331 -8.87 -56.95 -61.25
N LEU A 332 -8.57 -55.65 -61.23
CA LEU A 332 -8.39 -54.85 -62.44
C LEU A 332 -7.23 -55.35 -63.32
N ARG A 333 -6.14 -55.85 -62.72
CA ARG A 333 -5.06 -56.50 -63.49
C ARG A 333 -5.54 -57.79 -64.14
N ALA A 334 -6.25 -58.64 -63.41
CA ALA A 334 -6.78 -59.90 -63.96
C ALA A 334 -7.75 -59.63 -65.13
N ASP A 335 -8.69 -58.69 -64.96
CA ASP A 335 -9.60 -58.27 -66.03
C ASP A 335 -8.83 -57.69 -67.23
N GLY A 336 -7.79 -56.90 -66.97
CA GLY A 336 -6.89 -56.37 -67.99
C GLY A 336 -6.12 -57.47 -68.74
N GLU A 337 -5.65 -58.49 -68.04
CA GLU A 337 -4.99 -59.66 -68.63
C GLU A 337 -5.97 -60.48 -69.47
N GLU A 338 -7.17 -60.75 -68.97
CA GLU A 338 -8.23 -61.47 -69.69
C GLU A 338 -8.62 -60.73 -70.97
N THR A 339 -8.92 -59.44 -70.89
CA THR A 339 -9.24 -58.60 -72.06
C THR A 339 -8.10 -58.57 -73.07
N ASN A 340 -6.84 -58.52 -72.62
CA ASN A 340 -5.68 -58.59 -73.51
C ASN A 340 -5.56 -59.96 -74.20
N THR A 341 -5.84 -61.07 -73.50
CA THR A 341 -5.87 -62.40 -74.15
C THR A 341 -6.99 -62.52 -75.19
N LEU A 342 -8.16 -61.95 -74.93
CA LEU A 342 -9.26 -61.88 -75.89
C LEU A 342 -8.89 -61.04 -77.12
N LEU A 343 -8.22 -59.89 -76.90
CA LEU A 343 -7.70 -59.06 -77.99
C LEU A 343 -6.65 -59.80 -78.84
N LEU A 344 -5.78 -60.60 -78.23
CA LEU A 344 -4.81 -61.40 -78.98
C LEU A 344 -5.50 -62.51 -79.81
N LYS A 345 -6.51 -63.19 -79.25
CA LYS A 345 -7.31 -64.19 -79.99
C LYS A 345 -8.04 -63.58 -81.16
N THR A 346 -8.77 -62.49 -80.94
CA THR A 346 -9.49 -61.80 -82.01
C THR A 346 -8.56 -61.25 -83.09
N ARG A 347 -7.34 -60.80 -82.74
CA ARG A 347 -6.31 -60.44 -83.73
C ARG A 347 -5.85 -61.64 -84.55
N ALA A 348 -5.70 -62.82 -83.94
CA ALA A 348 -5.38 -64.05 -84.67
C ALA A 348 -6.53 -64.45 -85.61
N ASP A 349 -7.78 -64.46 -85.14
CA ASP A 349 -8.95 -64.77 -85.97
C ASP A 349 -9.07 -63.80 -87.17
N VAL A 350 -8.79 -62.51 -86.96
CA VAL A 350 -8.76 -61.52 -88.06
C VAL A 350 -7.62 -61.79 -89.04
N ALA A 351 -6.45 -62.24 -88.57
CA ALA A 351 -5.35 -62.62 -89.44
C ALA A 351 -5.72 -63.85 -90.29
N ASP A 352 -6.32 -64.88 -89.67
CA ASP A 352 -6.79 -66.09 -90.35
C ASP A 352 -7.88 -65.75 -91.38
N MET A 353 -8.83 -64.88 -91.04
CA MET A 353 -9.85 -64.42 -92.00
C MET A 353 -9.23 -63.64 -93.16
N ARG A 354 -8.19 -62.83 -92.93
CA ARG A 354 -7.47 -62.13 -94.01
C ARG A 354 -6.74 -63.11 -94.92
N GLU A 355 -6.12 -64.14 -94.36
CA GLU A 355 -5.49 -65.21 -95.15
C GLU A 355 -6.52 -65.96 -95.97
N TYR A 356 -7.66 -66.33 -95.37
CA TYR A 356 -8.77 -66.97 -96.09
C TYR A 356 -9.30 -66.09 -97.23
N ILE A 357 -9.52 -64.79 -97.00
CA ILE A 357 -9.89 -63.84 -98.06
C ILE A 357 -8.82 -63.82 -99.16
N SER A 358 -7.54 -63.76 -98.81
CA SER A 358 -6.45 -63.81 -99.79
C SER A 358 -6.47 -65.11 -100.60
N THR A 359 -6.76 -66.26 -99.99
CA THR A 359 -6.88 -67.53 -100.74
C THR A 359 -8.06 -67.50 -101.70
N LEU A 360 -9.24 -67.05 -101.26
CA LEU A 360 -10.41 -66.89 -102.11
C LEU A 360 -10.16 -65.91 -103.26
N GLU A 361 -9.42 -64.82 -103.03
CA GLU A 361 -9.00 -63.90 -104.09
C GLU A 361 -8.11 -64.59 -105.13
N THR A 362 -7.15 -65.42 -104.70
CA THR A 362 -6.31 -66.20 -105.63
C THR A 362 -7.11 -67.26 -106.40
N GLU A 363 -8.08 -67.94 -105.77
CA GLU A 363 -8.99 -68.87 -106.43
C GLU A 363 -9.92 -68.17 -107.43
N LEU A 364 -10.43 -66.99 -107.07
CA LEU A 364 -11.19 -66.12 -107.99
C LEU A 364 -10.35 -65.73 -109.20
N ASP A 365 -9.08 -65.37 -109.00
CA ASP A 365 -8.20 -65.03 -110.12
C ASP A 365 -7.85 -66.25 -110.99
N LEU A 366 -7.66 -67.43 -110.40
CA LEU A 366 -7.48 -68.69 -111.13
C LEU A 366 -8.73 -69.07 -111.92
N THR A 367 -9.91 -68.95 -111.33
CA THR A 367 -11.18 -69.23 -112.03
C THR A 367 -11.45 -68.21 -113.13
N ARG A 368 -11.11 -66.93 -112.93
CA ARG A 368 -11.11 -65.92 -114.01
C ARG A 368 -10.17 -66.31 -115.14
N LYS A 369 -8.93 -66.74 -114.85
CA LYS A 369 -7.97 -67.23 -115.86
C LYS A 369 -8.46 -68.48 -116.60
N ASN A 370 -9.03 -69.44 -115.88
CA ASN A 370 -9.62 -70.64 -116.50
C ASN A 370 -10.83 -70.29 -117.36
N LYS A 371 -11.67 -69.35 -116.91
CA LYS A 371 -12.77 -68.82 -117.71
C LYS A 371 -12.26 -68.16 -118.99
N THR A 372 -11.22 -67.33 -118.93
CA THR A 372 -10.63 -66.72 -120.14
C THR A 372 -10.06 -67.78 -121.08
N LEU A 373 -9.37 -68.80 -120.56
CA LEU A 373 -8.88 -69.93 -121.37
C LEU A 373 -10.01 -70.71 -122.04
N LEU A 374 -11.10 -70.99 -121.32
CA LEU A 374 -12.27 -71.65 -121.88
C LEU A 374 -13.00 -70.77 -122.90
N GLU A 375 -13.05 -69.44 -122.70
CA GLU A 375 -13.58 -68.50 -123.68
C GLU A 375 -12.70 -68.46 -124.95
N GLU A 376 -11.38 -68.54 -124.81
CA GLU A 376 -10.42 -68.71 -125.91
C GLU A 376 -10.59 -70.06 -126.64
N GLU A 377 -10.77 -71.16 -125.91
CA GLU A 377 -11.04 -72.49 -126.48
C GLU A 377 -12.42 -72.55 -127.16
N LEU A 378 -13.45 -71.92 -126.61
CA LEU A 378 -14.77 -71.82 -127.21
C LEU A 378 -14.74 -70.92 -128.46
N ALA A 379 -13.91 -69.88 -128.48
CA ALA A 379 -13.63 -69.08 -129.67
C ALA A 379 -12.85 -69.89 -130.73
N ALA A 380 -11.95 -70.80 -130.31
CA ALA A 380 -11.25 -71.73 -131.20
C ALA A 380 -12.18 -72.83 -131.75
N ALA A 381 -13.10 -73.36 -130.95
CA ALA A 381 -14.10 -74.36 -131.34
C ALA A 381 -15.23 -73.79 -132.22
N LYS A 382 -15.45 -72.46 -132.17
CA LYS A 382 -16.34 -71.73 -133.09
C LYS A 382 -15.67 -71.35 -134.42
N ARG A 383 -14.43 -71.77 -134.68
CA ARG A 383 -13.85 -71.69 -136.04
C ARG A 383 -14.41 -72.80 -136.93
N PRO A 384 -15.14 -72.48 -138.00
CA PRO A 384 -15.80 -73.47 -138.85
C PRO A 384 -14.80 -74.30 -139.66
N ARG A 385 -15.05 -75.62 -139.71
CA ARG A 385 -14.54 -76.53 -140.76
C ARG A 385 -15.04 -76.02 -142.11
N ALA A 386 -14.13 -75.51 -142.93
CA ALA A 386 -14.32 -75.40 -144.37
C ALA A 386 -13.41 -76.45 -145.03
N ILE A 387 -14.06 -77.45 -145.62
CA ILE A 387 -13.49 -78.35 -146.62
C ILE A 387 -13.63 -77.61 -147.95
N ASP A 388 -12.52 -77.45 -148.70
CA ASP A 388 -12.43 -77.83 -150.11
C ASP A 388 -11.01 -77.60 -150.69
N ALA A 389 -10.76 -78.25 -151.81
CA ALA A 389 -9.50 -78.79 -152.31
C ALA A 389 -8.58 -77.87 -153.15
N SER A 390 -7.33 -78.34 -153.31
CA SER A 390 -6.33 -78.16 -154.40
C SER A 390 -5.47 -76.88 -154.49
N SER A 391 -4.27 -76.94 -153.89
CA SER A 391 -2.95 -77.09 -154.57
C SER A 391 -1.89 -77.51 -153.56
#